data_AF-A0A0D6LX55-F1
#
_entry.id   AF-A0A0D6LX55-F1
#
_cell.length_a   1.000
_cell.length_b   1.000
_cell.length_c   1.000
_cell.angle_alpha   90.00
_cell.angle_beta   90.00
_cell.angle_gamma   90.00
#
_symmetry.space_group_name_H-M   'P 1'
#
loop_
_entity.id
_entity.type
_entity.pdbx_description
1 polymer ?
#
loop_
_entity_poly.entity_id
_entity_poly.type
_entity_poly.pdbx_seq_one_letter_code
_entity_poly.pdbx_strand_id
1 'polypeptide(L)'
;MSPYFVVLLLCVGSSLAGQKGPKCQNGTLTPAMRQKIVDFHNKVRARLAKGLEEDVIKAAKISNLTWDCGLENEAEGAFTTENLTDVTKIKNHGYNEYVQEYGILMANDKNTKIGCTYKVDVIEGEKLLVFVCLYDKYGGYWWAGLQ
;
A
#
# COMPACT_ATOMS: atom_id res chain seq x y z
N MET A 1 -16.07 50.05 34.14
CA MET A 1 -16.08 50.08 32.66
C MET A 1 -14.64 49.89 32.20
N SER A 2 -14.31 48.71 31.68
CA SER A 2 -12.98 48.41 31.10
C SER A 2 -13.21 47.65 29.78
N PRO A 3 -12.85 48.23 28.63
CA PRO A 3 -13.21 47.71 27.31
C PRO A 3 -12.12 46.76 26.81
N TYR A 4 -11.99 45.59 27.43
CA TYR A 4 -11.19 44.49 26.89
C TYR A 4 -12.08 43.33 26.45
N PHE A 5 -13.16 43.68 25.76
CA PHE A 5 -13.80 42.80 24.78
C PHE A 5 -12.99 42.89 23.48
N VAL A 6 -11.85 42.21 23.42
CA VAL A 6 -11.30 41.78 22.14
C VAL A 6 -11.37 40.27 22.16
N VAL A 7 -12.48 39.82 21.59
CA VAL A 7 -12.83 38.48 21.21
C VAL A 7 -11.61 37.80 20.56
N LEU A 8 -10.94 36.92 21.32
CA LEU A 8 -9.93 36.00 20.81
C LEU A 8 -10.63 34.81 20.13
N LEU A 9 -11.45 35.08 19.11
CA LEU A 9 -11.91 34.08 18.13
C LEU A 9 -10.89 34.06 16.99
N LEU A 10 -9.77 33.37 17.21
CA LEU A 10 -8.87 33.03 16.12
C LEU A 10 -8.66 31.52 16.09
N CYS A 11 -9.48 30.93 15.23
CA CYS A 11 -9.12 29.80 14.37
C CYS A 11 -8.97 28.43 15.05
N VAL A 12 -10.09 27.88 15.54
CA VAL A 12 -10.34 26.44 15.33
C VAL A 12 -10.75 26.26 13.86
N GLY A 13 -9.86 26.67 12.95
CA GLY A 13 -9.87 26.18 11.59
C GLY A 13 -9.29 24.77 11.66
N SER A 14 -10.06 23.81 12.19
CA SER A 14 -9.81 22.41 11.94
C SER A 14 -9.81 22.28 10.44
N SER A 15 -8.61 22.33 9.87
CA SER A 15 -8.39 22.11 8.47
C SER A 15 -8.89 20.70 8.25
N LEU A 16 -10.11 20.55 7.74
CA LEU A 16 -10.46 19.43 6.89
C LEU A 16 -9.61 19.61 5.63
N ALA A 17 -8.28 19.54 5.80
CA ALA A 17 -7.38 19.27 4.70
C ALA A 17 -7.90 17.94 4.18
N GLY A 18 -8.67 18.00 3.08
CA GLY A 18 -9.24 16.83 2.46
C GLY A 18 -8.15 15.78 2.38
N GLN A 19 -8.38 14.60 2.96
CA GLN A 19 -7.35 13.60 3.14
C GLN A 19 -6.61 13.41 1.81
N LYS A 20 -5.33 13.82 1.78
CA LYS A 20 -4.54 13.85 0.57
C LYS A 20 -4.25 12.42 0.15
N GLY A 21 -4.68 12.05 -1.05
CA GLY A 21 -4.39 10.75 -1.63
C GLY A 21 -5.45 10.25 -2.61
N PRO A 22 -5.23 9.05 -3.18
CA PRO A 22 -6.18 8.39 -4.05
C PRO A 22 -7.55 8.23 -3.38
N LYS A 23 -8.63 8.45 -4.15
CA LYS A 23 -10.00 8.30 -3.66
C LYS A 23 -10.64 7.09 -4.34
N CYS A 24 -11.09 6.13 -3.56
CA CYS A 24 -11.92 5.03 -4.01
C CYS A 24 -13.32 5.19 -3.42
N GLN A 25 -14.36 4.76 -4.16
CA GLN A 25 -15.76 4.92 -3.75
C GLN A 25 -16.09 4.03 -2.55
N ASN A 26 -15.46 2.87 -2.47
CA ASN A 26 -15.56 1.88 -1.41
C ASN A 26 -14.14 1.49 -0.95
N GLY A 27 -14.05 0.92 0.26
CA GLY A 27 -12.81 0.33 0.76
C GLY A 27 -12.47 0.75 2.19
N THR A 28 -11.73 -0.13 2.86
CA THR A 28 -11.36 -0.02 4.28
C THR A 28 -10.27 1.05 4.52
N LEU A 29 -9.55 1.42 3.46
CA LEU A 29 -8.48 2.42 3.52
C LEU A 29 -8.98 3.85 3.35
N THR A 30 -8.40 4.75 4.14
CA THR A 30 -8.57 6.20 3.91
C THR A 30 -7.69 6.68 2.74
N PRO A 31 -8.06 7.75 2.01
CA PRO A 31 -7.16 8.37 1.02
C PRO A 31 -5.74 8.63 1.53
N ALA A 32 -5.60 9.06 2.79
CA ALA A 32 -4.30 9.28 3.41
C ALA A 32 -3.49 7.97 3.59
N MET A 33 -4.15 6.86 3.94
CA MET A 33 -3.48 5.56 4.03
C MET A 33 -3.05 5.05 2.66
N ARG A 34 -3.91 5.19 1.64
CA ARG A 34 -3.56 4.86 0.24
C ARG A 34 -2.31 5.61 -0.21
N GLN A 35 -2.25 6.91 0.10
CA GLN A 35 -1.08 7.74 -0.21
C GLN A 35 0.18 7.23 0.52
N LYS A 36 0.09 6.95 1.82
CA LYS A 36 1.24 6.42 2.59
C LYS A 36 1.76 5.11 2.02
N ILE A 37 0.86 4.20 1.64
CA ILE A 37 1.23 2.90 1.08
C ILE A 37 1.95 3.10 -0.26
N VAL A 38 1.37 3.85 -1.20
CA VAL A 38 1.99 4.05 -2.52
C VAL A 38 3.30 4.85 -2.43
N ASP A 39 3.40 5.81 -1.50
CA ASP A 39 4.63 6.57 -1.25
C ASP A 39 5.74 5.68 -0.70
N PHE A 40 5.42 4.82 0.27
CA PHE A 40 6.37 3.84 0.79
C PHE A 40 6.87 2.93 -0.34
N HIS A 41 5.96 2.43 -1.18
CA HIS A 41 6.32 1.56 -2.28
C HIS A 41 7.23 2.24 -3.30
N ASN A 42 6.90 3.47 -3.69
CA ASN A 42 7.69 4.24 -4.65
C ASN A 42 9.04 4.67 -4.08
N LYS A 43 9.14 4.92 -2.77
CA LYS A 43 10.42 5.18 -2.10
C LYS A 43 11.35 3.97 -2.18
N VAL A 44 10.83 2.77 -1.91
CA VAL A 44 11.60 1.51 -2.02
C VAL A 44 12.01 1.27 -3.47
N ARG A 45 11.08 1.39 -4.43
CA ARG A 45 11.35 1.24 -5.87
C ARG A 45 12.43 2.19 -6.37
N ALA A 46 12.43 3.44 -5.90
CA ALA A 46 13.46 4.41 -6.23
C ALA A 46 14.84 4.06 -5.65
N ARG A 47 14.89 3.43 -4.46
CA ARG A 47 16.15 2.92 -3.87
C ARG A 47 16.68 1.71 -4.63
N LEU A 48 15.80 0.77 -4.97
CA LEU A 48 16.11 -0.39 -5.81
C LEU A 48 16.67 0.00 -7.18
N ALA A 49 16.03 0.96 -7.87
CA ALA A 49 16.50 1.46 -9.16
C ALA A 49 17.91 2.08 -9.10
N LYS A 50 18.30 2.62 -7.93
CA LYS A 50 19.62 3.19 -7.66
C LYS A 50 20.64 2.14 -7.20
N GLY A 51 20.24 0.89 -6.95
CA GLY A 51 21.10 -0.15 -6.39
C GLY A 51 21.50 0.13 -4.94
N LEU A 52 20.62 0.77 -4.16
CA LEU A 52 20.88 1.15 -2.76
C LEU A 52 20.34 0.13 -1.74
N GLU A 53 19.74 -0.97 -2.19
CA GLU A 53 19.36 -2.09 -1.32
C GLU A 53 20.38 -3.21 -1.51
N GLU A 54 20.96 -3.67 -0.39
CA GLU A 54 21.86 -4.83 -0.36
C GLU A 54 21.11 -6.11 -0.74
N ASP A 55 21.79 -7.06 -1.38
CA ASP A 55 21.28 -8.39 -1.75
C ASP A 55 20.05 -8.44 -2.71
N VAL A 56 19.60 -7.30 -3.25
CA VAL A 56 18.54 -7.27 -4.27
C VAL A 56 19.14 -7.09 -5.66
N ILE A 57 18.74 -7.94 -6.62
CA ILE A 57 19.10 -7.78 -8.03
C ILE A 57 18.74 -6.36 -8.46
N LYS A 58 19.74 -5.61 -8.95
CA LYS A 58 19.54 -4.29 -9.53
C LYS A 58 18.56 -4.39 -10.70
N ALA A 59 17.31 -4.03 -10.47
CA ALA A 59 16.34 -3.87 -11.54
C ALA A 59 16.54 -2.49 -12.17
N ALA A 60 17.29 -2.45 -13.28
CA ALA A 60 17.41 -1.24 -14.08
C ALA A 60 16.04 -0.94 -14.71
N LYS A 61 15.52 0.28 -14.49
CA LYS A 61 14.25 0.83 -15.03
C LYS A 61 12.94 0.50 -14.28
N ILE A 62 12.98 0.51 -12.94
CA ILE A 62 11.74 0.45 -12.14
C ILE A 62 11.01 1.81 -12.15
N SER A 63 9.75 1.83 -12.59
CA SER A 63 8.86 3.02 -12.61
C SER A 63 8.09 3.19 -11.29
N ASN A 64 7.51 4.36 -11.02
CA ASN A 64 6.60 4.53 -9.89
C ASN A 64 5.26 3.81 -10.14
N LEU A 65 4.70 3.24 -9.07
CA LEU A 65 3.35 2.71 -9.03
C LEU A 65 2.32 3.83 -8.84
N THR A 66 1.14 3.64 -9.40
CA THR A 66 -0.07 4.42 -9.09
C THR A 66 -1.08 3.55 -8.35
N TRP A 67 -1.96 4.18 -7.57
CA TRP A 67 -3.01 3.46 -6.86
C TRP A 67 -4.15 3.07 -7.81
N ASP A 68 -4.65 1.84 -7.69
CA ASP A 68 -5.77 1.33 -8.45
C ASP A 68 -6.87 0.81 -7.51
N CYS A 69 -8.04 1.43 -7.57
CA CYS A 69 -9.18 1.07 -6.73
C CYS A 69 -9.77 -0.30 -7.09
N GLY A 70 -9.60 -0.79 -8.34
CA GLY A 70 -10.02 -2.13 -8.73
C GLY A 70 -9.18 -3.18 -8.01
N LEU A 71 -7.86 -3.00 -8.01
CA LEU A 71 -6.94 -3.87 -7.28
C LEU A 71 -7.17 -3.83 -5.76
N GLU A 72 -7.52 -2.67 -5.18
CA GLU A 72 -7.92 -2.57 -3.77
C GLU A 72 -9.17 -3.41 -3.48
N ASN A 73 -10.21 -3.29 -4.31
CA ASN A 73 -11.44 -4.06 -4.13
C ASN A 73 -11.21 -5.57 -4.31
N GLU A 74 -10.35 -5.98 -5.25
CA GLU A 74 -9.97 -7.38 -5.43
C GLU A 74 -9.17 -7.91 -4.22
N ALA A 75 -8.29 -7.08 -3.65
CA ALA A 75 -7.56 -7.41 -2.43
C ALA A 75 -8.51 -7.60 -1.24
N GLU A 76 -9.56 -6.78 -1.12
CA GLU A 76 -10.62 -6.96 -0.11
C GLU A 76 -11.38 -8.27 -0.29
N GLY A 77 -11.71 -8.62 -1.53
CA GLY A 77 -12.39 -9.87 -1.85
C GLY A 77 -11.55 -11.13 -1.58
N ALA A 78 -10.23 -10.99 -1.46
CA ALA A 78 -9.31 -12.09 -1.21
C ALA A 78 -9.38 -12.62 0.23
N PHE A 79 -9.97 -11.90 1.18
CA PHE A 79 -10.06 -12.40 2.55
C PHE A 79 -11.12 -13.51 2.72
N THR A 80 -10.84 -14.45 3.63
CA THR A 80 -11.81 -15.41 4.16
C THR A 80 -12.57 -14.80 5.33
N THR A 81 -13.66 -15.46 5.75
CA THR A 81 -14.39 -15.13 6.98
C THR A 81 -13.58 -15.32 8.25
N GLU A 82 -12.46 -16.06 8.18
CA GLU A 82 -11.54 -16.31 9.30
C GLU A 82 -10.37 -15.33 9.32
N ASN A 83 -10.47 -14.20 8.61
CA ASN A 83 -9.38 -13.24 8.51
C ASN A 83 -8.07 -13.89 8.00
N LEU A 84 -8.17 -14.90 7.14
CA LEU A 84 -7.05 -15.45 6.37
C LEU A 84 -7.14 -14.96 4.92
N THR A 85 -6.04 -15.04 4.18
CA THR A 85 -6.04 -14.69 2.75
C THR A 85 -6.31 -15.94 1.92
N ASP A 86 -7.39 -15.94 1.14
CA ASP A 86 -7.72 -17.00 0.19
C ASP A 86 -6.98 -16.75 -1.13
N VAL A 87 -5.78 -17.32 -1.21
CA VAL A 87 -4.91 -17.19 -2.39
C VAL A 87 -5.55 -17.74 -3.67
N THR A 88 -6.58 -18.58 -3.58
CA THR A 88 -7.28 -19.11 -4.77
C THR A 88 -8.15 -18.05 -5.46
N LYS A 89 -8.49 -16.98 -4.75
CA LYS A 89 -9.24 -15.82 -5.27
C LYS A 89 -8.34 -14.81 -5.98
N ILE A 90 -7.03 -14.82 -5.71
CA ILE A 90 -6.07 -13.92 -6.35
C ILE A 90 -5.61 -14.53 -7.67
N LYS A 91 -6.16 -14.05 -8.78
CA LYS A 91 -5.86 -14.58 -10.12
C LYS A 91 -5.14 -13.54 -10.96
N ASN A 92 -4.02 -13.93 -11.59
CA ASN A 92 -3.25 -13.06 -12.49
C ASN A 92 -2.63 -11.80 -11.85
N HIS A 93 -2.52 -11.76 -10.52
CA HIS A 93 -1.90 -10.67 -9.76
C HIS A 93 -0.69 -11.18 -8.97
N GLY A 94 0.38 -10.40 -8.94
CA GLY A 94 1.35 -10.53 -7.85
C GLY A 94 0.70 -10.03 -6.57
N TYR A 95 0.95 -10.70 -5.45
CA TYR A 95 0.48 -10.23 -4.15
C TYR A 95 1.56 -10.29 -3.07
N ASN A 96 1.52 -9.32 -2.16
CA ASN A 96 2.28 -9.33 -0.92
C ASN A 96 1.29 -9.40 0.25
N GLU A 97 1.50 -10.35 1.16
CA GLU A 97 0.87 -10.38 2.48
C GLU A 97 1.95 -10.10 3.53
N TYR A 98 1.81 -9.03 4.30
CA TYR A 98 2.86 -8.64 5.25
C TYR A 98 2.80 -9.48 6.53
N VAL A 99 3.58 -10.58 6.55
CA VAL A 99 4.11 -11.21 7.78
C VAL A 99 5.62 -11.50 7.66
N GLN A 100 6.14 -11.83 6.46
CA GLN A 100 7.59 -11.89 6.14
C GLN A 100 7.74 -12.16 4.61
N GLU A 101 8.76 -11.56 3.96
CA GLU A 101 9.22 -11.79 2.56
C GLU A 101 8.34 -11.26 1.39
N TYR A 102 8.81 -10.67 0.26
CA TYR A 102 10.13 -10.32 -0.28
C TYR A 102 10.02 -9.07 -1.18
N GLY A 103 11.10 -8.29 -1.29
CA GLY A 103 11.23 -7.16 -2.23
C GLY A 103 11.13 -7.50 -3.73
N ILE A 104 10.83 -8.75 -4.10
CA ILE A 104 10.77 -9.22 -5.50
C ILE A 104 9.60 -8.58 -6.27
N LEU A 105 8.40 -8.55 -5.69
CA LEU A 105 7.25 -7.89 -6.34
C LEU A 105 7.39 -6.37 -6.36
N MET A 106 8.03 -5.83 -5.32
CA MET A 106 8.44 -4.43 -5.27
C MET A 106 9.41 -4.09 -6.41
N ALA A 107 10.33 -5.00 -6.72
CA ALA A 107 11.36 -4.82 -7.76
C ALA A 107 10.86 -5.12 -9.18
N ASN A 108 9.68 -5.73 -9.35
CA ASN A 108 9.15 -6.01 -10.69
C ASN A 108 8.88 -4.70 -11.45
N ASP A 109 9.67 -4.48 -12.50
CA ASP A 109 9.65 -3.30 -13.36
C ASP A 109 8.41 -3.23 -14.27
N LYS A 110 7.71 -4.36 -14.46
CA LYS A 110 6.47 -4.44 -15.24
C LYS A 110 5.24 -3.96 -14.48
N ASN A 111 5.30 -3.96 -13.14
CA ASN A 111 4.20 -3.45 -12.32
C ASN A 111 4.12 -1.93 -12.45
N THR A 112 2.92 -1.43 -12.74
CA THR A 112 2.62 0.01 -12.84
C THR A 112 1.54 0.46 -11.87
N LYS A 113 0.79 -0.49 -11.30
CA LYS A 113 -0.28 -0.18 -10.35
C LYS A 113 -0.23 -1.07 -9.12
N ILE A 114 -0.81 -0.56 -8.05
CA ILE A 114 -0.99 -1.26 -6.79
C ILE A 114 -2.36 -0.92 -6.20
N GLY A 115 -3.00 -1.90 -5.58
CA GLY A 115 -4.12 -1.69 -4.68
C GLY A 115 -3.97 -2.60 -3.48
N CYS A 116 -4.22 -2.10 -2.29
CA CYS A 116 -4.07 -2.87 -1.07
C CYS A 116 -5.31 -2.77 -0.19
N THR A 117 -5.41 -3.67 0.75
CA THR A 117 -6.32 -3.62 1.88
C THR A 117 -5.59 -4.06 3.15
N TYR A 118 -6.28 -4.00 4.29
CA TYR A 118 -5.81 -4.57 5.53
C TYR A 118 -6.96 -5.19 6.31
N LYS A 119 -6.60 -6.12 7.19
CA LYS A 119 -7.47 -6.65 8.24
C LYS A 119 -6.75 -6.51 9.59
N VAL A 120 -7.54 -6.46 10.66
CA VAL A 120 -7.03 -6.52 12.02
C VAL A 120 -7.28 -7.92 12.53
N ASP A 121 -6.22 -8.64 12.85
CA ASP A 121 -6.27 -9.93 13.52
C ASP A 121 -5.89 -9.78 14.99
N VAL A 122 -6.23 -10.77 15.83
CA VAL A 122 -5.88 -10.79 17.25
C VAL A 122 -5.20 -12.10 17.59
N ILE A 123 -3.88 -12.05 17.81
CA ILE A 123 -3.06 -13.21 18.16
C ILE A 123 -2.62 -13.04 19.60
N GLU A 124 -2.98 -13.99 20.47
CA GLU A 124 -2.61 -13.98 21.90
C GLU A 124 -3.00 -12.68 22.64
N GLY A 125 -4.05 -11.99 22.18
CA GLY A 125 -4.53 -10.73 22.73
C GLY A 125 -3.87 -9.47 22.13
N GLU A 126 -2.88 -9.63 21.25
CA GLU A 126 -2.26 -8.54 20.52
C GLU A 126 -2.93 -8.30 19.16
N LYS A 127 -3.17 -7.03 18.83
CA LYS A 127 -3.74 -6.65 17.53
C LYS A 127 -2.66 -6.65 16.46
N LEU A 128 -2.82 -7.49 15.45
CA LEU A 128 -1.95 -7.57 14.28
C LEU A 128 -2.64 -6.93 13.07
N LEU A 129 -1.95 -6.04 12.36
CA LEU A 129 -2.41 -5.49 11.09
C LEU A 129 -1.81 -6.31 9.94
N VAL A 130 -2.66 -7.05 9.23
CA VAL A 130 -2.25 -7.83 8.07
C VAL A 130 -2.65 -7.08 6.81
N PHE A 131 -1.65 -6.61 6.06
CA PHE A 131 -1.85 -5.95 4.76
C PHE A 131 -1.77 -6.97 3.63
N VAL A 132 -2.71 -6.88 2.69
CA VAL A 132 -2.65 -7.58 1.40
C VAL A 132 -2.59 -6.55 0.30
N CYS A 133 -1.56 -6.60 -0.53
CA CYS A 133 -1.36 -5.71 -1.66
C CYS A 133 -1.32 -6.51 -2.96
N LEU A 134 -2.12 -6.12 -3.94
CA LEU A 134 -2.12 -6.66 -5.30
C LEU A 134 -1.42 -5.70 -6.27
N TYR A 135 -0.71 -6.27 -7.24
CA TYR A 135 -0.11 -5.53 -8.35
C TYR A 135 -0.80 -5.89 -9.68
N ASP A 136 -0.78 -4.97 -10.65
CA ASP A 136 -1.46 -5.14 -11.94
C ASP A 136 -0.88 -6.25 -12.83
N LYS A 137 0.37 -6.68 -12.60
CA LYS A 137 0.98 -7.81 -13.31
C LYS A 137 1.34 -8.94 -12.36
N TYR A 138 1.10 -10.15 -12.83
CA TYR A 138 1.64 -11.35 -12.23
C TYR A 138 3.16 -11.41 -12.44
N GLY A 139 3.92 -11.67 -11.36
CA GLY A 139 5.31 -12.10 -11.45
C GLY A 139 6.26 -11.48 -10.44
N GLY A 140 6.84 -12.33 -9.59
CA GLY A 140 8.29 -12.32 -9.40
C GLY A 140 8.92 -13.12 -10.53
N TYR A 141 10.17 -12.82 -10.88
CA TYR A 141 10.89 -13.51 -11.94
C TYR A 141 10.78 -15.03 -11.80
N TRP A 142 10.06 -15.69 -12.72
CA TRP A 142 10.16 -17.14 -12.91
C TRP A 142 11.34 -17.53 -13.83
N TRP A 143 12.29 -16.62 -14.11
CA TRP A 143 13.44 -16.89 -14.99
C TRP A 143 14.53 -15.80 -14.98
N ALA A 144 14.82 -15.12 -13.86
CA ALA A 144 16.03 -14.29 -13.81
C ALA A 144 17.29 -15.18 -13.74
N GLY A 145 17.69 -15.73 -14.91
CA GLY A 145 19.05 -16.11 -15.26
C GLY A 145 19.79 -17.06 -14.33
N LEU A 146 19.53 -18.37 -14.46
CA LEU A 146 20.67 -19.29 -14.60
C LEU A 146 21.16 -19.16 -16.05
N GLN A 147 21.98 -18.14 -16.29
CA GLN A 147 23.09 -18.08 -17.25
C GLN A 147 23.76 -16.72 -17.12
#